data_AF-A0A821RFD2-F1
#
_entry.id   AF-A0A821RFD2-F1
#
_cell.length_a   1.000
_cell.length_b   1.000
_cell.length_c   1.000
_cell.angle_alpha   90.00
_cell.angle_beta   90.00
_cell.angle_gamma   90.00
#
_symmetry.space_group_name_H-M   'P 1'
#
loop_
_entity.id
_entity.type
_entity.pdbx_description
1 polymer ?
#
loop_
_entity_poly.entity_id
_entity_poly.type
_entity_poly.pdbx_seq_one_letter_code
_entity_poly.pdbx_strand_id
1 'polypeptide(L)'
;LNSPTTDIRESFYHFKMNVDDVGVPVDLKYFNTGSQDILALATSQGLIVGIDTRCSTPVFRFKNDLNHRLITALEVDELQSWLAVGTGSGFID
;
A
#
# COMPACT_ATOMS: atom_id res chain seq x y z
N LEU A 1 -21.53 -20.90 -37.04
CA LEU A 1 -20.40 -21.24 -36.15
C LEU A 1 -20.21 -20.07 -35.21
N ASN A 2 -20.85 -20.10 -34.04
CA ASN A 2 -20.69 -19.05 -33.04
C ASN A 2 -19.42 -19.36 -32.25
N SER A 3 -18.42 -18.48 -32.34
CA SER A 3 -17.26 -18.51 -31.46
C SER A 3 -17.72 -18.19 -30.03
N PRO A 4 -17.26 -18.92 -29.00
CA PRO A 4 -17.56 -18.55 -27.63
C PRO A 4 -16.78 -17.27 -27.31
N THR A 5 -17.50 -16.17 -27.13
CA THR A 5 -16.99 -14.99 -26.46
C THR A 5 -16.72 -15.38 -25.01
N THR A 6 -15.44 -15.60 -24.69
CA THR A 6 -14.96 -15.78 -23.32
C THR A 6 -15.36 -14.54 -22.52
N ASP A 7 -16.32 -14.68 -21.62
CA ASP A 7 -16.68 -13.67 -20.62
C ASP A 7 -15.52 -13.58 -19.62
N ILE A 8 -14.55 -12.70 -19.92
CA ILE A 8 -13.45 -12.38 -19.01
C ILE A 8 -14.06 -11.51 -17.90
N ARG A 9 -14.67 -12.14 -16.91
CA ARG A 9 -15.10 -11.42 -15.71
C ARG A 9 -13.85 -10.97 -14.96
N GLU A 10 -13.45 -9.73 -15.19
CA GLU A 10 -12.48 -9.08 -14.32
C GLU A 10 -13.01 -9.15 -12.89
N SER A 11 -12.34 -9.96 -12.07
CA SER A 11 -12.69 -10.11 -10.67
C SER A 11 -12.13 -8.90 -9.94
N PHE A 12 -13.01 -7.97 -9.59
CA PHE A 12 -12.63 -6.80 -8.80
C PHE A 12 -12.46 -7.20 -7.34
N TYR A 13 -11.22 -7.15 -6.85
CA TYR A 13 -10.92 -7.27 -5.43
C TYR A 13 -11.11 -5.91 -4.75
N HIS A 14 -11.87 -5.89 -3.66
CA HIS A 14 -12.16 -4.66 -2.92
C HIS A 14 -11.56 -4.75 -1.53
N PHE A 15 -10.55 -3.91 -1.27
CA PHE A 15 -9.99 -3.73 0.05
C PHE A 15 -10.70 -2.57 0.76
N LYS A 16 -11.25 -2.85 1.95
CA LYS A 16 -11.82 -1.81 2.83
C LYS A 16 -10.87 -1.53 3.97
N MET A 17 -10.57 -0.26 4.14
CA MET A 17 -9.78 0.23 5.25
C MET A 17 -10.66 1.08 6.15
N ASN A 18 -10.67 0.78 7.46
CA ASN A 18 -11.37 1.63 8.42
C ASN A 18 -10.48 2.84 8.75
N VAL A 19 -10.86 4.01 8.23
CA VAL A 19 -10.11 5.26 8.43
C VAL A 19 -9.98 5.62 9.91
N ASP A 20 -10.93 5.22 10.76
CA ASP A 20 -10.86 5.47 12.20
C ASP A 20 -9.73 4.66 12.87
N ASP A 21 -9.42 3.48 12.32
CA ASP A 21 -8.40 2.58 12.87
C ASP A 21 -6.99 2.92 12.38
N VAL A 22 -6.87 3.44 11.16
CA VAL A 22 -5.59 3.56 10.47
C VAL A 22 -5.25 4.96 9.95
N GLY A 23 -6.20 5.90 9.97
CA GLY A 23 -6.04 7.21 9.35
C GLY A 23 -6.28 7.22 7.84
N VAL A 24 -6.26 8.42 7.27
CA VAL A 24 -6.45 8.65 5.84
C VAL A 24 -5.15 8.32 5.11
N PRO A 25 -5.16 7.58 3.99
CA PRO A 25 -3.97 7.39 3.17
C PRO A 25 -3.42 8.73 2.67
N VAL A 26 -2.11 8.95 2.83
CA VAL A 26 -1.41 10.17 2.39
C VAL A 26 -0.54 9.94 1.17
N ASP A 27 -0.03 8.72 0.97
CA ASP A 27 0.76 8.33 -0.19
C ASP A 27 0.57 6.83 -0.47
N LEU A 28 0.68 6.42 -1.73
CA LEU A 28 0.52 5.04 -2.19
C LEU A 28 1.61 4.66 -3.19
N LYS A 29 2.17 3.47 -3.01
CA LYS A 29 3.14 2.85 -3.91
C LYS A 29 2.70 1.46 -4.27
N TYR A 30 2.57 1.22 -5.56
CA TYR A 30 2.30 -0.09 -6.10
C TYR A 30 3.59 -0.70 -6.63
N PHE A 31 3.81 -1.99 -6.35
CA PHE A 31 4.95 -2.72 -6.89
C PHE A 31 4.64 -4.20 -7.10
N ASN A 32 5.27 -4.78 -8.13
CA ASN A 32 5.04 -6.15 -8.56
C ASN A 32 6.37 -6.83 -8.93
N THR A 33 6.66 -7.97 -8.31
CA THR A 33 7.88 -8.78 -8.58
C THR A 33 7.55 -10.17 -9.11
N GLY A 34 6.40 -10.31 -9.79
CA GLY A 34 5.89 -11.57 -10.35
C GLY A 34 5.32 -12.53 -9.32
N SER A 35 5.95 -12.65 -8.14
CA SER A 35 5.46 -13.48 -7.02
C SER A 35 4.63 -12.69 -6.00
N GLN A 36 4.79 -11.37 -5.98
CA GLN A 36 4.09 -10.44 -5.11
C GLN A 36 3.44 -9.35 -5.93
N ASP A 37 2.23 -8.96 -5.53
CA ASP A 37 1.46 -7.88 -6.12
C ASP A 37 0.94 -7.03 -4.95
N ILE A 38 1.66 -5.95 -4.63
CA ILE A 38 1.49 -5.25 -3.36
C ILE A 38 1.18 -3.78 -3.59
N LEU A 39 0.17 -3.30 -2.88
CA LEU A 39 -0.13 -1.89 -2.68
C LEU A 39 0.34 -1.48 -1.28
N ALA A 40 1.43 -0.73 -1.19
CA ALA A 40 1.87 -0.08 0.02
C ALA A 40 1.23 1.30 0.15
N LEU A 41 0.80 1.65 1.36
CA LEU A 41 0.22 2.95 1.65
C LEU A 41 0.74 3.48 2.98
N ALA A 42 1.04 4.77 3.01
CA ALA A 42 1.28 5.51 4.24
C ALA A 42 -0.01 6.24 4.64
N THR A 43 -0.21 6.44 5.94
CA THR A 43 -1.42 7.06 6.49
C THR A 43 -1.10 8.26 7.36
N SER A 44 -2.12 9.10 7.59
CA SER A 44 -2.01 10.28 8.45
C SER A 44 -1.68 9.97 9.91
N GLN A 45 -1.94 8.74 10.37
CA GLN A 45 -1.64 8.27 11.72
C GLN A 45 -0.27 7.59 11.83
N GLY A 46 0.60 7.76 10.83
CA GLY A 46 1.95 7.23 10.82
C GLY A 46 2.03 5.72 10.56
N LEU A 47 0.94 5.09 10.14
CA LEU A 47 0.95 3.67 9.75
C LEU A 47 1.35 3.53 8.29
N ILE A 48 2.17 2.52 8.03
CA ILE A 48 2.53 2.08 6.68
C ILE A 48 2.01 0.65 6.55
N VAL A 49 1.17 0.38 5.55
CA VAL A 49 0.52 -0.92 5.37
C VAL A 49 0.77 -1.41 3.96
N GLY A 50 1.25 -2.65 3.82
CA GLY A 50 1.32 -3.35 2.55
C GLY A 50 0.14 -4.30 2.42
N ILE A 51 -0.55 -4.26 1.29
CA ILE A 51 -1.70 -5.12 0.98
C ILE A 51 -1.37 -5.95 -0.25
N ASP A 52 -1.52 -7.28 -0.16
CA ASP A 52 -1.52 -8.14 -1.34
C ASP A 52 -2.85 -7.94 -2.09
N THR A 53 -2.77 -7.38 -3.30
CA THR A 53 -3.94 -7.01 -4.12
C THR A 53 -4.71 -8.22 -4.63
N ARG A 54 -4.07 -9.40 -4.71
CA ARG A 54 -4.68 -10.64 -5.22
C ARG A 54 -5.67 -11.25 -4.25
N CYS A 55 -5.45 -11.04 -2.95
CA CYS A 55 -6.29 -11.58 -1.88
C CYS A 55 -6.86 -10.51 -0.94
N SER A 56 -6.53 -9.23 -1.16
CA SER A 56 -6.94 -8.12 -0.30
C SER A 56 -6.57 -8.31 1.17
N THR A 57 -5.37 -8.87 1.43
CA THR A 57 -4.90 -9.11 2.81
C THR A 57 -3.68 -8.24 3.13
N PRO A 58 -3.57 -7.74 4.37
CA PRO A 58 -2.36 -7.03 4.80
C PRO A 58 -1.19 -8.02 4.92
N VAL A 59 -0.08 -7.71 4.26
CA VAL A 59 1.16 -8.52 4.29
C VAL A 59 2.20 -7.97 5.27
N PHE A 60 2.21 -6.66 5.51
CA PHE A 60 3.04 -6.02 6.52
C PHE A 60 2.38 -4.75 7.07
N ARG A 61 2.82 -4.36 8.28
CA ARG A 61 2.40 -3.12 8.93
C ARG A 61 3.57 -2.54 9.73
N PHE A 62 3.96 -1.32 9.41
CA PHE A 62 4.95 -0.54 10.15
C PHE A 62 4.30 0.71 10.75
N LYS A 63 4.96 1.29 11.75
CA LYS A 63 4.51 2.50 12.43
C LYS A 63 5.68 3.46 12.57
N ASN A 64 5.59 4.60 11.89
CA ASN A 64 6.46 5.74 12.08
C ASN A 64 6.14 6.43 13.41
N ASP A 65 7.16 6.93 14.11
CA ASP A 65 6.94 7.72 15.32
C ASP A 65 6.29 9.06 14.97
N LEU A 66 5.12 9.33 15.57
CA LEU A 66 4.38 10.57 15.38
C LEU A 66 5.13 11.82 15.87
N ASN A 67 6.16 11.66 16.71
CA ASN A 67 7.08 12.75 17.07
C ASN A 67 7.78 13.35 15.84
N HIS A 68 7.88 12.58 14.75
CA HIS A 68 8.48 12.98 13.49
C HIS A 68 7.47 13.73 12.59
N ARG A 69 6.28 14.06 13.12
CA ARG A 69 5.15 14.66 12.40
C ARG A 69 4.57 13.74 11.32
N LEU A 70 3.69 14.31 10.50
CA LEU A 70 2.96 13.63 9.44
C LEU A 70 3.91 13.05 8.39
N ILE A 71 3.68 11.81 7.96
CA ILE A 71 4.31 11.26 6.74
C ILE A 71 3.80 12.05 5.53
N THR A 72 4.71 12.51 4.69
CA THR A 72 4.39 13.29 3.48
C THR A 72 4.84 12.60 2.20
N ALA A 73 5.69 11.59 2.29
CA ALA A 73 6.14 10.78 1.16
C ALA A 73 6.47 9.36 1.62
N LEU A 74 6.21 8.38 0.77
CA LEU A 74 6.61 6.98 0.91
C LEU A 74 7.33 6.58 -0.37
N GLU A 75 8.48 5.93 -0.26
CA GLU A 75 9.15 5.29 -1.40
C GLU A 75 9.47 3.84 -1.07
N VAL A 76 9.36 2.97 -2.07
CA VAL A 76 9.66 1.55 -1.92
C VAL A 76 10.66 1.13 -2.98
N ASP A 77 11.67 0.38 -2.56
CA ASP A 77 12.65 -0.22 -3.43
C ASP A 77 12.00 -1.14 -4.47
N GLU A 78 12.43 -1.08 -5.72
CA GLU A 78 11.91 -1.95 -6.79
C GLU A 78 12.23 -3.42 -6.53
N LEU A 79 13.32 -3.71 -5.80
CA LEU A 79 13.68 -5.07 -5.36
C LEU A 79 13.00 -5.44 -4.04
N GLN A 80 12.15 -4.58 -3.49
CA GLN A 80 11.36 -4.78 -2.27
C GLN A 80 12.22 -5.05 -1.02
N SER A 81 13.46 -4.56 -1.01
CA SER A 81 14.40 -4.80 0.08
C SER A 81 14.35 -3.73 1.17
N TRP A 82 13.82 -2.55 0.85
CA TRP A 82 13.63 -1.45 1.78
C TRP A 82 12.43 -0.58 1.38
N LEU A 83 11.96 0.21 2.35
CA LEU A 83 11.08 1.35 2.13
C LEU A 83 11.60 2.51 2.95
N ALA A 84 11.24 3.73 2.57
CA ALA A 84 11.57 4.93 3.32
C ALA A 84 10.37 5.86 3.37
N VAL A 85 10.22 6.59 4.48
CA VAL A 85 9.21 7.64 4.63
C VAL A 85 9.83 8.99 4.88
N GLY A 86 9.39 9.98 4.12
CA GLY A 86 9.70 11.38 4.37
C GLY A 86 8.61 12.00 5.24
N THR A 87 9.02 12.73 6.28
CA THR A 87 8.09 13.35 7.22
C THR A 87 8.10 14.88 7.13
N GLY A 88 7.04 15.53 7.59
CA GLY A 88 6.91 16.99 7.62
C GLY A 88 7.88 17.71 8.58
N SER A 89 8.65 16.98 9.39
CA SER A 89 9.79 17.54 10.15
C SER A 89 11.12 17.45 9.41
N GLY A 90 11.15 16.84 8.21
CA GLY A 90 12.38 16.58 7.45
C GLY A 90 13.15 15.34 7.92
N PHE A 91 12.53 14.47 8.74
CA PHE A 91 13.11 13.17 9.10
C PHE A 91 12.82 12.12 8.03
N ILE A 92 13.78 11.24 7.79
CA ILE A 92 13.66 10.07 6.91
C ILE A 92 13.83 8.82 7.79
N ASP A 93 12.80 7.99 7.83
CA ASP A 93 12.77 6.69 8.51
C ASP A 93 12.74 5.55 7.47
#